data_AF-A0A8C5Z9A7-F1
#
_entry.id   AF-A0A8C5Z9A7-F1
#
_cell.length_a   1.000
_cell.length_b   1.000
_cell.length_c   1.000
_cell.angle_alpha   90.00
_cell.angle_beta   90.00
_cell.angle_gamma   90.00
#
_symmetry.space_group_name_H-M   'P 1'
#
loop_
_entity.id
_entity.type
_entity.pdbx_description
1 polymer ?
#
loop_
_entity_poly.entity_id
_entity_poly.type
_entity_poly.pdbx_seq_one_letter_code
_entity_poly.pdbx_strand_id
1 'polypeptide(L)' 'MDTQKDVQPPKQQPMIYICGECHTENEIKSRDPIRCRECGYKIMYKKRTKRLESQRSDREATGTDL' A
#
# COMPACT_ATOMS: atom_id res chain seq x y z
N MET A 1 38.24 17.09 3.74
CA MET A 1 37.94 15.89 4.57
C MET A 1 36.49 15.59 4.33
N ASP A 2 36.24 14.86 3.27
CA ASP A 2 34.97 14.73 2.59
C ASP A 2 34.16 13.65 3.30
N THR A 3 33.16 14.08 4.06
CA THR A 3 32.28 13.21 4.84
C THR A 3 31.39 12.42 3.89
N GLN A 4 31.86 11.24 3.50
CA GLN A 4 31.12 10.27 2.71
C GLN A 4 29.96 9.75 3.57
N LYS A 5 28.76 10.34 3.39
CA LYS A 5 27.53 9.82 3.98
C LYS A 5 27.12 8.58 3.20
N ASP A 6 27.31 7.41 3.80
CA ASP A 6 26.71 6.14 3.36
C ASP A 6 25.19 6.32 3.15
N VAL A 7 24.79 6.40 1.90
CA VAL A 7 23.39 6.35 1.50
C VAL A 7 22.92 4.93 1.76
N GLN A 8 22.36 4.69 2.95
CA GLN A 8 21.69 3.43 3.23
C GLN A 8 20.62 3.19 2.15
N PRO A 9 20.61 2.03 1.49
CA PRO A 9 19.55 1.71 0.55
C PRO A 9 18.21 1.80 1.30
N PRO A 10 17.18 2.40 0.69
CA PRO A 10 15.90 2.60 1.36
C PRO A 10 15.36 1.24 1.83
N LYS A 11 15.12 1.12 3.15
CA LYS A 11 14.50 -0.06 3.75
C LYS A 11 13.23 -0.38 2.96
N GLN A 12 13.17 -1.56 2.34
CA GLN A 12 12.03 -2.00 1.55
C GLN A 12 10.79 -2.00 2.44
N GLN A 13 9.92 -1.02 2.26
CA GLN A 13 8.67 -0.97 3.03
C GLN A 13 7.73 -2.08 2.54
N PRO A 14 7.05 -2.78 3.46
CA PRO A 14 6.06 -3.78 3.08
C PRO A 14 4.95 -3.10 2.25
N MET A 15 4.64 -3.69 1.09
CA MET A 15 3.57 -3.20 0.22
C MET A 15 2.26 -3.91 0.56
N ILE A 16 1.19 -3.14 0.70
CA ILE A 16 -0.15 -3.65 0.99
C ILE A 16 -0.88 -3.89 -0.33
N TYR A 17 -1.42 -5.09 -0.48
CA TYR A 17 -2.26 -5.50 -1.59
C TYR A 17 -3.69 -5.75 -1.11
N ILE A 18 -4.68 -5.56 -1.98
CA ILE A 18 -6.10 -5.77 -1.70
C ILE A 18 -6.55 -6.98 -2.52
N CYS A 19 -7.17 -7.97 -1.90
CA CYS A 19 -7.70 -9.14 -2.60
C CYS A 19 -8.83 -8.76 -3.57
N GLY A 20 -8.87 -9.37 -4.76
CA GLY A 20 -9.95 -9.10 -5.72
C GLY A 20 -11.32 -9.66 -5.35
N GLU A 21 -11.38 -10.63 -4.43
CA GLU A 21 -12.63 -11.30 -4.04
C GLU A 21 -13.11 -10.81 -2.66
N CYS A 22 -12.34 -11.10 -1.61
CA CYS A 22 -12.69 -10.74 -0.23
C CYS A 22 -12.34 -9.29 0.14
N HIS A 23 -11.68 -8.54 -0.75
CA HIS A 23 -11.28 -7.14 -0.51
C HIS A 23 -10.41 -6.91 0.74
N THR A 24 -9.85 -7.99 1.30
CA THR A 24 -8.99 -7.89 2.49
C THR A 24 -7.59 -7.42 2.11
N GLU A 25 -6.99 -6.69 3.05
CA GLU A 25 -5.62 -6.22 2.93
C GLU A 25 -4.65 -7.35 3.24
N ASN A 26 -3.69 -7.56 2.35
CA ASN A 26 -2.68 -8.60 2.46
C ASN A 26 -1.29 -7.99 2.29
N GLU A 27 -0.45 -8.18 3.30
CA GLU A 27 0.96 -7.81 3.25
C GLU A 27 1.76 -8.93 2.60
N ILE A 28 2.26 -8.68 1.40
CA ILE A 28 3.03 -9.65 0.60
C ILE A 28 4.44 -9.11 0.41
N LYS A 29 5.45 -9.90 0.79
CA LYS A 29 6.86 -9.57 0.53
C LYS A 29 7.23 -10.01 -0.89
N SER A 30 8.25 -9.39 -1.49
CA SER A 30 8.64 -9.63 -2.89
C SER A 30 8.99 -11.08 -3.26
N ARG A 31 9.30 -11.92 -2.27
CA ARG A 31 9.62 -13.34 -2.47
C ARG A 31 8.48 -14.29 -2.10
N ASP A 32 7.43 -13.78 -1.46
CA ASP A 32 6.33 -14.62 -1.00
C ASP A 32 5.37 -14.94 -2.16
N PRO A 33 4.78 -16.14 -2.20
CA PRO A 33 3.81 -16.50 -3.23
C PRO A 33 2.55 -15.64 -3.12
N ILE A 34 2.04 -15.21 -4.27
CA ILE A 34 0.82 -14.39 -4.37
C ILE A 34 -0.40 -15.27 -4.05
N ARG A 35 -0.86 -15.22 -2.80
CA ARG A 35 -2.07 -15.89 -2.31
C ARG A 35 -2.72 -15.07 -1.20
N CYS A 36 -4.03 -14.92 -1.26
CA CYS A 36 -4.78 -14.31 -0.17
C CYS A 36 -4.80 -15.29 1.01
N ARG A 37 -4.54 -14.79 2.23
CA ARG A 37 -4.51 -15.61 3.44
C ARG A 37 -5.88 -16.11 3.86
N GLU A 38 -6.95 -15.43 3.47
CA GLU A 38 -8.31 -15.79 3.87
C GLU A 38 -9.05 -16.66 2.86
N CYS A 39 -9.01 -16.29 1.58
CA CYS A 39 -9.79 -17.01 0.54
C CYS A 39 -8.93 -17.84 -0.42
N GLY A 40 -7.59 -17.74 -0.38
CA GLY A 40 -6.71 -18.48 -1.31
C GLY A 40 -6.73 -17.98 -2.76
N TYR A 41 -7.52 -16.94 -3.06
CA TYR A 41 -7.52 -16.28 -4.36
C TYR A 41 -6.13 -15.70 -4.68
N LYS A 42 -5.81 -15.57 -5.97
CA LYS A 42 -4.45 -15.25 -6.45
C LYS A 42 -4.34 -13.94 -7.21
N ILE A 43 -5.44 -13.20 -7.36
CA ILE A 43 -5.45 -11.87 -7.98
C ILE A 43 -5.63 -10.82 -6.90
N MET A 44 -4.72 -9.85 -6.86
CA MET A 44 -4.70 -8.76 -5.90
C MET A 44 -4.38 -7.45 -6.58
N TYR A 45 -4.98 -6.38 -6.08
CA TYR A 45 -4.73 -5.01 -6.50
C TYR A 45 -3.74 -4.34 -5.56
N LYS A 46 -2.91 -3.42 -6.06
CA LYS A 46 -2.00 -2.65 -5.21
C LYS A 46 -2.78 -1.54 -4.50
N LYS A 47 -2.66 -1.42 -3.19
CA LYS A 47 -3.30 -0.33 -2.44
C LYS A 47 -2.77 1.03 -2.89
N ARG A 48 -3.67 2.01 -3.04
CA ARG A 48 -3.31 3.37 -3.46
C ARG A 48 -2.47 4.06 -2.38
N THR A 49 -1.48 4.84 -2.81
CA THR A 49 -0.64 5.62 -1.90
C THR A 49 -1.28 6.98 -1.60
N LYS A 50 -1.24 7.39 -0.32
CA LYS A 50 -1.73 8.70 0.13
C LYS A 50 -1.01 9.91 -0.47
N ARG A 51 0.17 9.73 -1.07
CA ARG A 51 0.98 10.81 -1.68
C ARG A 51 0.24 11.61 -2.76
N LEU A 52 -0.71 10.99 -3.45
CA LEU A 52 -1.53 11.64 -4.49
C LEU A 52 -2.97 11.93 -4.02
N GLU A 53 -3.32 11.53 -2.80
CA GLU A 53 -4.66 11.73 -2.22
C GLU A 53 -4.77 12.99 -1.37
N SER A 54 -3.65 13.61 -0.98
CA SER A 54 -3.66 14.91 -0.31
C SER A 54 -4.33 16.02 -1.14
N GLN A 55 -4.58 15.82 -2.43
CA GLN A 55 -5.38 16.72 -3.28
C GLN A 55 -6.88 16.40 -3.27
N ARG A 56 -7.30 15.25 -2.72
CA ARG A 56 -8.70 14.78 -2.74
C ARG A 56 -9.40 14.93 -1.39
N SER A 57 -8.68 14.85 -0.28
CA SER A 57 -9.24 14.93 1.08
C SER A 57 -9.88 16.28 1.41
N ASP A 58 -9.61 17.35 0.66
CA ASP A 58 -10.30 18.64 0.84
C ASP A 58 -11.74 18.64 0.32
N ARG A 59 -12.16 17.60 -0.45
CA ARG A 59 -13.52 17.51 -1.01
C ARG A 59 -14.48 16.61 -0.23
N GLU A 60 -13.99 15.68 0.61
CA GLU A 60 -14.87 14.76 1.37
C GLU A 60 -15.36 15.34 2.71
N ALA A 61 -14.88 16.51 3.13
CA ALA A 61 -15.32 17.15 4.38
C ALA A 61 -16.59 18.03 4.25
N THR A 62 -17.26 18.06 3.09
CA THR A 62 -18.45 18.90 2.84
C THR A 62 -19.70 18.12 2.41
N GLY A 63 -19.88 16.88 2.85
CA GLY A 63 -21.04 16.11 2.42
C GLY A 63 -21.39 14.90 3.25
N THR A 64 -21.87 15.11 4.49
CA THR A 64 -23.01 14.39 5.11
C THR A 64 -23.26 14.98 6.51
N ASP A 65 -24.05 16.05 6.57
CA ASP A 65 -24.77 16.47 7.77
C ASP A 65 -26.09 17.09 7.28
N LEU A 66 -27.02 16.21 6.91
CA LEU A 66 -28.45 16.48 6.73
C LEU A 66 -29.22 15.34 7.43
#